data_AF-A0AAW0XFT1-F1
#
_entry.id   AF-A0AAW0XFT1-F1
#
_cell.length_a   1.000
_cell.length_b   1.000
_cell.length_c   1.000
_cell.angle_alpha   90.00
_cell.angle_beta   90.00
_cell.angle_gamma   90.00
#
_symmetry.space_group_name_H-M   'P 1'
#
loop_
_entity.id
_entity.type
_entity.pdbx_description
1 polymer ?
#
loop_
_entity_poly.entity_id
_entity_poly.type
_entity_poly.pdbx_seq_one_letter_code
_entity_poly.pdbx_strand_id
1 'polypeptide(L)'
;MGFKRLTPVVRVGGRGWLRLDARHAALTAALYSICASLVVSLLYVWRLVVNARHPQHLQDVYYGVQISYLSTVCTHITLVILSTFLIVGICKERCGLVTPWVVASITFMALEAVCCMYSNVLRDHINKRFDTICKAEMAFLVARLFLNILALWGVMRFYRNIRSGLTYKDPEAIEL
;
A
#
# COMPACT_ATOMS: atom_id res chain seq x y z
N MET A 1 -20.25 7.75 41.80
CA MET A 1 -19.96 8.99 41.04
C MET A 1 -18.65 8.80 40.29
N GLY A 2 -18.72 8.33 39.04
CA GLY A 2 -17.54 8.05 38.21
C GLY A 2 -17.15 9.27 37.41
N PHE A 3 -15.93 9.76 37.63
CA PHE A 3 -15.33 10.91 36.94
C PHE A 3 -15.23 10.62 35.43
N LYS A 4 -16.20 11.09 34.63
CA LYS A 4 -16.08 11.12 33.17
C LYS A 4 -14.96 12.11 32.82
N ARG A 5 -13.81 11.58 32.42
CA ARG A 5 -12.67 12.35 31.94
C ARG A 5 -13.08 13.04 30.63
N LEU A 6 -13.56 14.28 30.72
CA LEU A 6 -13.83 15.16 29.57
C LEU A 6 -12.48 15.51 28.92
N THR A 7 -12.03 14.68 27.99
CA THR A 7 -10.98 15.09 27.06
C THR A 7 -11.52 16.25 26.23
N PRO A 8 -10.83 17.41 26.15
CA PRO A 8 -11.29 18.50 25.32
C PRO A 8 -11.32 18.03 23.87
N VAL A 9 -12.51 18.03 23.27
CA VAL A 9 -12.69 17.80 21.83
C VAL A 9 -12.14 19.03 21.12
N VAL A 10 -10.84 19.00 20.79
CA VAL A 10 -10.21 20.07 20.03
C VAL A 10 -10.66 19.95 18.58
N ARG A 11 -11.58 20.83 18.16
CA ARG A 11 -12.00 20.97 16.76
C ARG A 11 -10.87 21.63 15.97
N VAL A 12 -10.61 21.17 14.75
CA VAL A 12 -9.62 21.81 13.85
C VAL A 12 -10.17 23.16 13.37
N GLY A 13 -9.97 24.20 14.18
CA GLY A 13 -10.22 25.59 13.83
C GLY A 13 -8.91 26.35 13.62
N GLY A 14 -8.58 26.68 12.36
CA GLY A 14 -7.71 27.84 12.03
C GLY A 14 -6.30 27.58 11.42
N ARG A 15 -6.14 28.09 10.18
CA ARG A 15 -4.95 28.64 9.49
C ARG A 15 -3.80 27.72 8.99
N GLY A 16 -3.75 27.53 7.67
CA GLY A 16 -2.58 27.07 6.91
C GLY A 16 -2.93 26.65 5.47
N TRP A 17 -2.13 27.06 4.48
CA TRP A 17 -2.40 27.00 3.02
C TRP A 17 -2.49 25.59 2.38
N LEU A 18 -2.26 24.50 3.13
CA LEU A 18 -2.48 23.11 2.66
C LEU A 18 -3.55 22.40 3.50
N ARG A 19 -4.81 22.81 3.30
CA ARG A 19 -6.00 22.08 3.76
C ARG A 19 -6.31 20.91 2.82
N LEU A 20 -5.43 19.91 2.76
CA LEU A 20 -5.92 18.56 2.48
C LEU A 20 -6.44 18.04 3.81
N ASP A 21 -7.75 17.88 3.91
CA ASP A 21 -8.36 17.23 5.05
C ASP A 21 -7.69 15.87 5.24
N ALA A 22 -7.02 15.69 6.38
CA ALA A 22 -6.18 14.52 6.61
C ALA A 22 -6.96 13.21 6.50
N ARG A 23 -8.27 13.27 6.79
CA ARG A 23 -9.19 12.14 6.59
C ARG A 23 -9.38 11.83 5.10
N HIS A 24 -9.62 12.86 4.27
CA HIS A 24 -9.73 12.69 2.83
C HIS A 24 -8.40 12.23 2.20
N ALA A 25 -7.26 12.74 2.68
CA ALA A 25 -5.94 12.29 2.23
C ALA A 25 -5.65 10.82 2.58
N ALA A 26 -6.07 10.36 3.77
CA ALA A 26 -5.92 8.96 4.17
C ALA A 26 -6.88 8.03 3.39
N LEU A 27 -8.10 8.50 3.09
CA LEU A 27 -9.06 7.77 2.26
C LEU A 27 -8.58 7.64 0.81
N THR A 28 -8.06 8.73 0.23
CA THR A 28 -7.49 8.68 -1.13
C THR A 28 -6.26 7.80 -1.19
N ALA A 29 -5.41 7.80 -0.15
CA ALA A 29 -4.29 6.88 -0.04
C ALA A 29 -4.75 5.40 0.01
N ALA A 30 -5.78 5.08 0.81
CA ALA A 30 -6.32 3.73 0.89
C ALA A 30 -6.93 3.25 -0.44
N LEU A 31 -7.70 4.11 -1.10
CA LEU A 31 -8.27 3.82 -2.42
C LEU A 31 -7.18 3.65 -3.49
N TYR A 32 -6.20 4.55 -3.49
CA TYR A 32 -5.02 4.44 -4.35
C TYR A 32 -4.33 3.09 -4.16
N SER A 33 -4.08 2.66 -2.94
CA SER A 33 -3.41 1.39 -2.66
C SER A 33 -4.21 0.19 -3.17
N ILE A 34 -5.55 0.21 -3.08
CA ILE A 34 -6.40 -0.84 -3.67
C ILE A 34 -6.24 -0.85 -5.19
N CYS A 35 -6.43 0.30 -5.85
CA CYS A 35 -6.33 0.40 -7.31
C CYS A 35 -4.94 -0.01 -7.81
N ALA A 36 -3.89 0.50 -7.16
CA ALA A 36 -2.52 0.20 -7.50
C ALA A 36 -2.22 -1.30 -7.34
N SER A 37 -2.64 -1.93 -6.24
CA SER A 37 -2.44 -3.37 -6.04
C SER A 37 -3.21 -4.24 -7.01
N LEU A 38 -4.41 -3.84 -7.43
CA LEU A 38 -5.15 -4.53 -8.50
C LEU A 38 -4.41 -4.47 -9.83
N VAL A 39 -3.93 -3.28 -10.23
CA VAL A 39 -3.15 -3.11 -11.47
C VAL A 39 -1.89 -3.98 -11.44
N VAL A 40 -1.14 -3.97 -10.34
CA VAL A 40 0.09 -4.78 -10.25
C VAL A 40 -0.23 -6.27 -10.27
N SER A 41 -1.25 -6.71 -9.53
CA SER A 41 -1.66 -8.12 -9.54
C SER A 41 -2.00 -8.59 -10.95
N LEU A 42 -2.75 -7.79 -11.71
CA LEU A 42 -3.12 -8.11 -13.10
C LEU A 42 -1.89 -8.17 -14.02
N LEU A 43 -0.96 -7.21 -13.91
CA LEU A 43 0.27 -7.21 -14.70
C LEU A 43 1.12 -8.46 -14.44
N TYR A 44 1.30 -8.85 -13.18
CA TYR A 44 2.11 -10.02 -12.83
C TYR A 44 1.38 -11.34 -13.15
N VAL A 45 0.06 -11.43 -13.02
CA VAL A 45 -0.73 -12.58 -13.48
C VAL A 45 -0.63 -12.73 -15.00
N TRP A 46 -0.76 -11.63 -15.75
CA TRP A 46 -0.58 -11.64 -17.20
C TRP A 46 0.82 -12.15 -17.58
N ARG A 47 1.87 -11.67 -16.90
CA ARG A 47 3.25 -12.13 -17.10
C ARG A 47 3.40 -13.62 -16.85
N LEU A 48 2.78 -14.13 -15.79
CA LEU A 48 2.82 -15.55 -15.45
C LEU A 48 2.17 -16.40 -16.55
N VAL A 49 1.04 -15.95 -17.11
CA VAL A 49 0.36 -16.62 -18.24
C VAL A 49 1.17 -16.58 -19.53
N VAL A 50 1.77 -15.43 -19.88
CA VAL A 50 2.61 -15.32 -21.08
C VAL A 50 3.85 -16.19 -20.96
N ASN A 51 4.50 -16.20 -19.79
CA ASN A 51 5.68 -17.00 -19.54
C ASN A 51 5.37 -18.51 -19.56
N ALA A 52 4.18 -18.92 -19.12
CA ALA A 52 3.72 -20.31 -19.17
C ALA A 52 3.55 -20.88 -20.59
N ARG A 53 3.37 -20.02 -21.60
CA ARG A 53 3.22 -20.46 -23.00
C ARG A 53 4.55 -20.75 -23.70
N HIS A 54 5.67 -20.31 -23.13
CA HIS A 54 7.01 -20.52 -23.70
C HIS A 54 7.97 -21.07 -22.64
N PRO A 55 7.86 -22.34 -22.25
CA PRO A 55 8.79 -22.96 -21.33
C PRO A 55 10.18 -22.97 -21.98
N GLN A 56 11.11 -22.18 -21.44
CA GLN A 56 12.51 -22.22 -21.84
C GLN A 56 13.19 -23.47 -21.27
N HIS A 57 14.22 -23.96 -21.96
CA HIS A 57 14.94 -25.21 -21.66
C HIS A 57 15.66 -25.23 -20.29
N LEU A 58 15.64 -24.13 -19.53
CA LEU A 58 16.21 -24.01 -18.18
C LEU A 58 15.10 -24.03 -17.11
N GLN A 59 14.75 -25.23 -16.65
CA GLN A 59 13.66 -25.46 -15.69
C GLN A 59 13.87 -24.75 -14.34
N ASP A 60 15.07 -24.81 -13.75
CA ASP A 60 15.30 -24.25 -12.40
C ASP A 60 15.13 -22.73 -12.34
N VAL A 61 15.67 -22.03 -13.33
CA VAL A 61 15.55 -20.57 -13.42
C VAL A 61 14.12 -20.15 -13.73
N TYR A 62 13.42 -20.93 -14.55
CA TYR A 62 12.01 -20.71 -14.85
C TYR A 62 11.13 -20.77 -13.60
N TYR A 63 11.31 -21.79 -12.74
CA TYR A 63 10.59 -21.89 -11.48
C TYR A 63 10.93 -20.74 -10.52
N GLY A 64 12.20 -20.32 -10.48
CA GLY A 64 12.62 -19.15 -9.69
C GLY A 64 11.88 -17.86 -10.09
N VAL A 65 11.76 -17.59 -11.40
CA VAL A 65 11.00 -16.43 -11.90
C VAL A 65 9.50 -16.57 -11.57
N GLN A 66 8.91 -17.76 -11.73
CA GLN A 66 7.50 -17.97 -11.39
C GLN A 66 7.19 -17.73 -9.90
N ILE A 67 8.04 -18.21 -8.99
CA ILE A 67 7.87 -18.02 -7.54
C ILE A 67 7.94 -16.54 -7.19
N SER A 68 8.85 -15.78 -7.79
CA SER A 68 8.95 -14.33 -7.55
C SER A 68 7.68 -13.58 -7.97
N TYR A 69 7.05 -14.00 -9.05
CA TYR A 69 5.80 -13.42 -9.56
C TYR A 69 4.60 -13.80 -8.71
N LEU A 70 4.52 -15.07 -8.30
CA LEU A 70 3.49 -15.54 -7.39
C LEU A 70 3.57 -14.83 -6.03
N SER A 71 4.78 -14.66 -5.50
CA SER A 71 5.01 -13.92 -4.26
C SER A 71 4.53 -12.48 -4.39
N THR A 72 4.88 -11.79 -5.49
CA THR A 72 4.42 -10.43 -5.76
C THR A 72 2.89 -10.34 -5.80
N VAL A 73 2.22 -11.25 -6.51
CA VAL A 73 0.74 -11.29 -6.54
C VAL A 73 0.15 -11.52 -5.14
N CYS A 74 0.73 -12.45 -4.36
CA CYS A 74 0.28 -12.73 -2.99
C CYS A 74 0.40 -11.50 -2.07
N THR A 75 1.50 -10.73 -2.17
CA THR A 75 1.66 -9.50 -1.39
C THR A 75 0.60 -8.46 -1.73
N HIS A 76 0.25 -8.31 -3.01
CA HIS A 76 -0.75 -7.34 -3.44
C HIS A 76 -2.17 -7.74 -3.05
N ILE A 77 -2.52 -9.03 -3.10
CA ILE A 77 -3.80 -9.52 -2.56
C ILE A 77 -3.91 -9.21 -1.07
N THR A 78 -2.83 -9.47 -0.31
CA THR A 78 -2.78 -9.15 1.11
C THR A 78 -2.91 -7.64 1.37
N LEU A 79 -2.27 -6.81 0.53
CA LEU A 79 -2.36 -5.35 0.62
C LEU A 79 -3.78 -4.84 0.35
N VAL A 80 -4.52 -5.45 -0.58
CA VAL A 80 -5.94 -5.12 -0.82
C VAL A 80 -6.78 -5.39 0.42
N ILE A 81 -6.62 -6.57 1.04
CA ILE A 81 -7.34 -6.92 2.27
C ILE A 81 -7.03 -5.91 3.39
N LEU A 82 -5.75 -5.64 3.63
CA LEU A 82 -5.35 -4.67 4.66
C LEU A 82 -5.83 -3.24 4.34
N SER A 83 -5.91 -2.86 3.06
CA SER A 83 -6.41 -1.54 2.66
C SER A 83 -7.91 -1.39 2.91
N THR A 84 -8.70 -2.48 2.83
CA THR A 84 -10.11 -2.43 3.27
C THR A 84 -10.21 -2.25 4.80
N PHE A 85 -9.37 -2.93 5.58
CA PHE A 85 -9.29 -2.69 7.03
C PHE A 85 -8.83 -1.28 7.37
N LEU A 86 -7.93 -0.68 6.58
CA LEU A 86 -7.53 0.71 6.74
C LEU A 86 -8.73 1.65 6.58
N ILE A 87 -9.58 1.45 5.55
CA ILE A 87 -10.80 2.26 5.36
C ILE A 87 -11.72 2.15 6.57
N VAL A 88 -11.96 0.93 7.07
CA VAL A 88 -12.75 0.72 8.30
C VAL A 88 -12.11 1.40 9.51
N GLY A 89 -10.78 1.33 9.63
CA GLY A 89 -10.01 1.98 10.69
C GLY A 89 -10.10 3.50 10.65
N ILE A 90 -10.08 4.10 9.45
CA ILE A 90 -10.29 5.54 9.22
C ILE A 90 -11.73 5.93 9.61
N CYS A 91 -12.74 5.20 9.13
CA CYS A 91 -14.14 5.50 9.41
C CYS A 91 -14.51 5.34 10.89
N LYS A 92 -13.93 4.36 11.59
CA LYS A 92 -14.15 4.13 13.03
C LYS A 92 -13.16 4.87 13.93
N GLU A 93 -12.22 5.62 13.36
CA GLU A 93 -11.13 6.31 14.07
C GLU A 93 -10.31 5.40 15.01
N ARG A 94 -10.15 4.13 14.63
CA ARG A 94 -9.45 3.12 15.43
C ARG A 94 -8.00 2.97 14.97
N CYS A 95 -7.07 3.54 15.73
CA CYS A 95 -5.62 3.43 15.47
C CYS A 95 -5.14 1.97 15.30
N GLY A 96 -5.71 1.03 16.05
CA GLY A 96 -5.32 -0.39 15.99
C GLY A 96 -5.56 -1.06 14.63
N LEU A 97 -6.48 -0.54 13.81
CA LEU A 97 -6.74 -1.03 12.44
C LEU A 97 -5.87 -0.35 11.38
N VAL A 98 -5.30 0.82 11.70
CA VAL A 98 -4.41 1.59 10.80
C VAL A 98 -2.98 1.05 10.88
N THR A 99 -2.49 0.71 12.08
CA THR A 99 -1.10 0.26 12.29
C THR A 99 -0.71 -0.96 11.44
N PRO A 100 -1.53 -2.04 11.34
CA PRO A 100 -1.16 -3.22 10.55
C PRO A 100 -0.95 -2.88 9.08
N TRP A 101 -1.74 -1.97 8.52
CA TRP A 101 -1.58 -1.53 7.13
C TRP A 101 -0.26 -0.78 6.91
N VAL A 102 0.13 0.11 7.82
CA VAL A 102 1.39 0.86 7.72
C VAL A 102 2.60 -0.09 7.74
N VAL A 103 2.63 -1.00 8.71
CA VAL A 103 3.73 -1.98 8.84
C VAL A 103 3.80 -2.88 7.63
N ALA A 104 2.66 -3.45 7.21
CA ALA A 104 2.60 -4.32 6.06
C ALA A 104 2.99 -3.61 4.76
N SER A 105 2.58 -2.35 4.56
CA SER A 105 2.93 -1.58 3.37
C SER A 105 4.43 -1.38 3.25
N ILE A 106 5.13 -1.09 4.35
CA ILE A 106 6.59 -0.94 4.36
C ILE A 106 7.27 -2.28 4.03
N THR A 107 6.85 -3.36 4.70
CA THR A 107 7.41 -4.70 4.47
C THR A 107 7.17 -5.18 3.04
N PHE A 108 5.96 -5.00 2.51
CA PHE A 108 5.62 -5.44 1.16
C PHE A 108 6.26 -4.59 0.07
N MET A 109 6.52 -3.30 0.29
CA MET A 109 7.36 -2.51 -0.64
C MET A 109 8.77 -3.09 -0.74
N ALA A 110 9.38 -3.48 0.38
CA ALA A 110 10.69 -4.12 0.37
C ALA A 110 10.65 -5.49 -0.32
N LEU A 111 9.63 -6.30 -0.03
CA LEU A 111 9.46 -7.62 -0.65
C LEU A 111 9.21 -7.52 -2.16
N GLU A 112 8.38 -6.57 -2.62
CA GLU A 112 8.14 -6.30 -4.03
C GLU A 112 9.45 -5.92 -4.75
N ALA A 113 10.27 -5.07 -4.14
CA ALA A 113 11.58 -4.70 -4.69
C ALA A 113 12.52 -5.91 -4.81
N VAL A 114 12.58 -6.76 -3.77
CA VAL A 114 13.40 -7.98 -3.79
C VAL A 114 12.91 -8.97 -4.84
N CYS A 115 11.61 -9.22 -4.93
CA CYS A 115 11.03 -10.13 -5.93
C CYS A 115 11.29 -9.62 -7.37
N CYS A 116 11.12 -8.31 -7.59
CA CYS A 116 11.41 -7.69 -8.89
C CYS A 116 12.89 -7.85 -9.26
N MET A 117 13.80 -7.50 -8.35
CA MET A 117 15.24 -7.65 -8.56
C MET A 117 15.66 -9.10 -8.79
N TYR A 118 15.13 -10.03 -8.00
CA TYR A 118 15.40 -11.44 -8.15
C TYR A 118 14.96 -11.94 -9.53
N SER A 119 13.73 -11.63 -9.95
CA SER A 119 13.22 -12.02 -11.26
C SER A 119 14.05 -11.45 -12.42
N ASN A 120 14.55 -10.22 -12.25
CA ASN A 120 15.35 -9.53 -13.25
C ASN A 120 16.76 -10.11 -13.35
N VAL A 121 17.41 -10.41 -12.22
CA VAL A 121 18.74 -11.05 -12.18
C VAL A 121 18.70 -12.44 -12.83
N LEU A 122 17.67 -13.25 -12.51
CA LEU A 122 17.52 -14.58 -13.10
C LEU A 122 17.33 -14.51 -14.63
N ARG A 123 16.62 -13.50 -15.13
CA ARG A 123 16.42 -13.29 -16.57
C ARG A 123 17.65 -12.74 -17.27
N ASP A 124 18.37 -11.83 -16.63
CA ASP A 124 19.62 -11.30 -17.19
C ASP A 124 20.67 -12.41 -17.33
N HIS A 125 20.71 -13.34 -16.37
CA HIS A 125 21.56 -14.53 -16.46
C HIS A 125 21.26 -15.38 -17.71
N ILE A 126 19.99 -15.50 -18.13
CA ILE A 126 19.61 -16.27 -19.33
C ILE A 126 19.81 -15.46 -20.61
N ASN A 127 19.25 -14.24 -20.68
CA ASN A 127 19.21 -13.46 -21.91
C ASN A 127 20.53 -12.74 -22.23
N LYS A 128 21.47 -12.67 -21.27
CA LYS A 128 22.77 -11.98 -21.37
C LYS A 128 22.65 -10.50 -21.80
N ARG A 129 21.45 -9.93 -21.72
CA ARG A 129 21.08 -8.55 -22.07
C ARG A 129 19.84 -8.14 -21.28
N PHE A 130 19.84 -6.87 -20.85
CA PHE A 130 18.67 -6.24 -20.26
C PHE A 130 17.62 -5.92 -21.32
N ASP A 131 16.56 -6.72 -21.38
CA ASP A 131 15.40 -6.44 -22.22
C ASP A 131 14.71 -5.14 -21.82
N THR A 132 14.09 -4.48 -22.81
CA THR A 132 13.29 -3.26 -22.62
C THR A 132 12.19 -3.44 -21.58
N ILE A 133 11.61 -4.66 -21.48
CA ILE A 133 10.57 -4.96 -20.51
C ILE A 133 11.12 -4.98 -19.08
N CYS A 134 12.34 -5.48 -18.87
CA CYS A 134 13.01 -5.47 -17.56
C CYS A 134 13.28 -4.04 -17.08
N LYS A 135 13.75 -3.16 -17.98
CA LYS A 135 13.93 -1.73 -17.69
C LYS A 135 12.61 -1.04 -17.34
N ALA A 136 11.54 -1.35 -18.07
CA ALA A 136 10.21 -0.81 -17.79
C ALA A 136 9.66 -1.27 -16.43
N GLU A 137 9.91 -2.52 -16.05
CA GLU A 137 9.50 -3.08 -14.74
C GLU A 137 10.18 -2.34 -13.58
N MET A 138 11.47 -2.05 -13.72
CA MET A 138 12.22 -1.26 -12.75
C MET A 138 11.75 0.19 -12.67
N ALA A 139 11.50 0.83 -13.81
CA ALA A 139 10.98 2.19 -13.84
C ALA A 139 9.60 2.28 -13.16
N PHE A 140 8.73 1.30 -13.42
CA PHE A 140 7.41 1.19 -12.81
C PHE A 140 7.50 0.97 -11.29
N LEU A 141 8.40 0.11 -10.83
CA LEU A 141 8.66 -0.11 -9.39
C LEU A 141 9.10 1.18 -8.70
N VAL A 142 10.06 1.91 -9.29
CA VAL A 142 10.57 3.17 -8.73
C VAL A 142 9.47 4.23 -8.68
N ALA A 143 8.70 4.39 -9.76
CA ALA A 143 7.58 5.34 -9.79
C ALA A 143 6.52 5.01 -8.71
N ARG A 144 6.18 3.73 -8.55
CA ARG A 144 5.25 3.28 -7.50
C ARG A 144 5.81 3.50 -6.10
N LEU A 145 7.11 3.29 -5.88
CA LEU A 145 7.74 3.52 -4.59
C LEU A 145 7.51 4.96 -4.12
N PHE A 146 7.71 5.94 -5.01
CA PHE A 146 7.44 7.34 -4.69
C PHE A 146 5.97 7.59 -4.31
N LEU A 147 5.03 7.04 -5.08
CA LEU A 147 3.60 7.19 -4.80
C LEU A 147 3.19 6.50 -3.49
N ASN A 148 3.74 5.32 -3.18
CA ASN A 148 3.48 4.61 -1.93
C ASN A 148 4.04 5.39 -0.72
N ILE A 149 5.19 6.04 -0.84
CA ILE A 149 5.74 6.92 0.21
C ILE A 149 4.81 8.10 0.46
N LEU A 150 4.25 8.72 -0.59
CA LEU A 150 3.26 9.79 -0.47
C LEU A 150 1.97 9.30 0.22
N ALA A 151 1.49 8.10 -0.14
CA ALA A 151 0.33 7.49 0.49
C ALA A 151 0.57 7.22 1.99
N LEU A 152 1.73 6.65 2.33
CA LEU A 152 2.15 6.43 3.73
C LEU A 152 2.22 7.73 4.51
N TRP A 153 2.77 8.79 3.92
CA TRP A 153 2.82 10.11 4.54
C TRP A 153 1.41 10.64 4.86
N GLY A 154 0.46 10.49 3.92
CA GLY A 154 -0.95 10.86 4.14
C GLY A 154 -1.60 10.11 5.30
N VAL A 155 -1.42 8.78 5.35
CA VAL A 155 -1.96 7.93 6.42
C VAL A 155 -1.29 8.20 7.77
N MET A 156 0.02 8.41 7.79
CA MET A 156 0.77 8.74 9.02
C MET A 156 0.37 10.09 9.60
N ARG A 157 0.07 11.08 8.76
CA ARG A 157 -0.46 12.36 9.18
C ARG A 157 -1.83 12.21 9.87
N PHE A 158 -2.72 11.40 9.29
CA PHE A 158 -4.01 11.07 9.89
C PHE A 158 -3.86 10.31 11.22
N TYR A 159 -2.99 9.30 11.27
CA TYR A 159 -2.70 8.54 12.48
C TYR A 159 -2.19 9.44 13.61
N ARG A 160 -1.27 10.37 13.31
CA ARG A 160 -0.77 11.35 14.29
C ARG A 160 -1.89 12.24 14.82
N ASN A 161 -2.80 12.69 13.97
CA ASN A 161 -3.93 13.54 14.36
C ASN A 161 -4.88 12.80 15.32
N ILE A 162 -5.27 11.56 15.03
CA ILE A 162 -6.11 10.76 15.95
C ILE A 162 -5.39 10.56 17.29
N ARG A 163 -4.09 10.23 17.26
CA ARG A 163 -3.31 10.02 18.50
C ARG A 163 -3.19 11.29 19.34
N SER A 164 -3.25 12.48 18.73
CA SER A 164 -3.29 13.76 19.44
C SER A 164 -4.66 14.10 20.05
N GLY A 165 -5.68 13.25 19.86
CA GLY A 165 -7.02 13.45 20.41
C GLY A 165 -7.97 14.22 19.49
N LEU A 166 -7.59 14.47 18.23
CA LEU A 166 -8.49 15.05 17.23
C LEU A 166 -9.49 13.99 16.77
N THR A 167 -10.78 14.31 16.86
CA THR A 167 -11.87 13.50 16.29
C THR A 167 -12.55 14.26 15.16
N TYR A 168 -12.95 13.53 14.14
CA TYR A 168 -13.69 13.99 12.97
C TYR A 168 -15.17 13.58 13.02
N LYS A 169 -15.66 13.09 14.17
CA LYS A 169 -17.10 12.88 14.39
C LYS A 169 -17.81 14.20 14.65
N ASP A 170 -19.01 14.35 14.10
CA ASP A 170 -19.90 15.46 14.44
C ASP A 170 -20.26 15.41 15.93
N PRO A 171 -20.44 16.56 16.60
CA PRO A 171 -20.92 16.58 17.97
C PRO A 171 -22.27 15.88 18.01
N GLU A 172 -22.39 14.81 18.82
CA GLU A 172 -23.67 14.20 19.11
C GLU A 172 -24.60 15.32 19.61
N ALA A 173 -25.68 15.58 18.87
CA ALA A 173 -26.71 16.51 19.30
C ALA A 173 -27.23 15.98 20.63
N ILE A 174 -26.90 16.69 21.71
CA ILE A 174 -27.50 16.43 23.01
C ILE A 174 -28.95 16.89 22.84
N GLU A 175 -29.85 15.96 22.52
CA GLU A 175 -31.29 16.19 22.67
C GLU A 175 -31.52 16.39 24.18
N LEU A 176 -31.66 17.67 24.56
CA LEU A 176 -32.01 18.16 25.88
C LEU A 176 -33.52 18.02 26.11
#